data_AF-A0A7J0BIF5-F1
#
_entry.id   AF-A0A7J0BIF5-F1
#
_cell.length_a   1.000
_cell.length_b   1.000
_cell.length_c   1.000
_cell.angle_alpha   90.00
_cell.angle_beta   90.00
_cell.angle_gamma   90.00
#
_symmetry.space_group_name_H-M   'P 1'
#
loop_
_entity.id
_entity.type
_entity.pdbx_description
1 polymer ?
#
loop_
_entity_poly.entity_id
_entity_poly.type
_entity_poly.pdbx_seq_one_letter_code
_entity_poly.pdbx_strand_id
1 'polypeptide(L)'
;MINLERRELLKLGAVAGALALVGTRPLAAGAAPSRISLEALREMSPVQMAEASGPAMASWESVRSQAAEIRNPALRRQVTAILENPAPTLMKRIGASEKKSIHKELVAEKLLEGVSEQDFLPPVKDASKASQPFYAAPGSGYQSHHAYPGGLATHTDLNVRVSKALADGYLDVYGYGLDRDVVIASQLLHDLHKPWVFQWQANGESRTELKLAGTGEHHTLGVAESIARGLPADVIVAQACAHNHPRTPEDEVQVVGWLKAAAILNGIDPVQYGLLEKGGKTLPLPRRQEGFVCHLGDHDWVLTVPAAQWIIPVVQTIAQRDYGIKADDAAMFNRFRNYVFSQVSIMSLYETYAARGEAELTRVVHGQVQRA
;
A
#
# COMPACT_ATOMS: atom_id res chain seq x y z
N MET A 1 46.51 27.11 -35.45
CA MET A 1 45.53 28.17 -35.16
C MET A 1 44.20 27.72 -35.74
N ILE A 2 43.11 27.46 -35.01
CA ILE A 2 42.73 27.68 -33.62
C ILE A 2 41.75 26.55 -33.26
N ASN A 3 41.93 25.99 -32.07
CA ASN A 3 40.96 25.15 -31.35
C ASN A 3 39.69 25.97 -31.10
N LEU A 4 38.53 25.53 -31.57
CA LEU A 4 37.25 26.09 -31.11
C LEU A 4 36.42 24.98 -30.48
N GLU A 5 36.19 25.18 -29.19
CA GLU A 5 35.74 24.21 -28.21
C GLU A 5 34.27 23.81 -28.37
N ARG A 6 33.97 22.60 -27.90
CA ARG A 6 32.64 21.98 -27.68
C ARG A 6 31.72 22.77 -26.71
N ARG A 7 31.99 24.05 -26.40
CA ARG A 7 31.22 24.88 -25.45
C ARG A 7 30.28 25.89 -26.09
N GLU A 8 30.33 26.11 -27.41
CA GLU A 8 29.45 27.06 -28.10
C GLU A 8 28.19 26.42 -28.74
N LEU A 9 28.10 25.09 -28.81
CA LEU A 9 26.90 24.39 -29.31
C LEU A 9 25.76 24.29 -28.28
N LEU A 10 25.98 24.73 -27.04
CA LEU A 10 25.02 24.64 -25.93
C LEU A 10 24.28 25.96 -25.64
N LYS A 11 24.39 26.98 -26.51
CA LYS A 11 23.74 28.30 -26.30
C LYS A 11 22.70 28.69 -27.35
N LEU A 12 22.32 27.79 -28.27
CA LEU A 12 21.43 28.10 -29.40
C LEU A 12 20.22 27.16 -29.52
N GLY A 13 19.69 26.70 -28.39
CA GLY A 13 18.48 25.85 -28.33
C GLY A 13 17.41 26.30 -27.33
N ALA A 14 17.50 27.52 -26.80
CA ALA A 14 16.50 28.08 -25.91
C ALA A 14 15.78 29.21 -26.64
N VAL A 15 14.65 28.89 -27.28
CA VAL A 15 13.47 29.72 -27.59
C VAL A 15 12.72 29.00 -28.71
N ALA A 16 11.90 28.02 -28.34
CA ALA A 16 10.84 27.49 -29.19
C ALA A 16 9.78 26.80 -28.31
N GLY A 17 8.75 27.57 -27.96
CA GLY A 17 7.37 27.08 -27.78
C GLY A 17 7.10 26.06 -26.67
N ALA A 18 7.10 26.50 -25.41
CA ALA A 18 6.30 25.85 -24.38
C ALA A 18 4.80 26.11 -24.67
N LEU A 19 4.20 25.30 -25.54
CA LEU A 19 2.75 25.11 -25.53
C LEU A 19 2.42 24.19 -24.37
N ALA A 20 2.15 24.79 -23.21
CA ALA A 20 1.53 24.11 -22.11
C ALA A 20 0.15 23.64 -22.56
N LEU A 21 0.01 22.34 -22.83
CA LEU A 21 -1.28 21.65 -22.81
C LEU A 21 -1.77 21.69 -21.37
N VAL A 22 -2.41 22.80 -20.99
CA VAL A 22 -3.26 22.88 -19.81
C VAL A 22 -4.44 21.96 -20.10
N GLY A 23 -4.32 20.71 -19.68
CA GLY A 23 -5.45 19.80 -19.63
C GLY A 23 -6.54 20.46 -18.80
N THR A 24 -7.66 20.78 -19.45
CA THR A 24 -8.85 21.31 -18.80
C THR A 24 -9.41 20.26 -17.86
N ARG A 25 -8.96 20.27 -16.60
CA ARG A 25 -9.71 19.63 -15.52
C ARG A 25 -11.01 20.42 -15.37
N PRO A 26 -12.19 19.78 -15.38
CA PRO A 26 -13.38 20.47 -14.94
C PRO A 26 -13.16 20.79 -13.45
N LEU A 27 -13.06 22.08 -13.13
CA LEU A 27 -13.25 22.54 -11.77
C LEU A 27 -14.71 22.26 -11.43
N ALA A 28 -14.98 21.10 -10.83
CA ALA A 28 -16.18 20.93 -10.05
C ALA A 28 -16.13 22.00 -8.95
N ALA A 29 -16.97 23.01 -9.06
CA ALA A 29 -17.23 23.97 -7.99
C ALA A 29 -17.96 23.23 -6.86
N GLY A 30 -17.22 22.41 -6.11
CA GLY A 30 -17.64 21.92 -4.80
C GLY A 30 -17.38 23.02 -3.78
N ALA A 31 -18.37 23.32 -2.95
CA ALA A 31 -18.21 24.20 -1.80
C ALA A 31 -16.89 23.87 -1.07
N ALA A 32 -16.14 24.89 -0.65
CA ALA A 32 -14.96 24.69 0.18
C ALA A 32 -15.33 23.72 1.32
N PRO A 33 -14.57 22.62 1.54
CA PRO A 33 -14.93 21.66 2.57
C PRO A 33 -15.08 22.42 3.89
N SER A 34 -16.27 22.34 4.48
CA SER A 34 -16.54 22.93 5.78
C SER A 34 -15.59 22.26 6.77
N ARG A 35 -14.75 23.05 7.44
CA ARG A 35 -13.85 22.57 8.51
C ARG A 35 -14.67 21.75 9.51
N ILE A 36 -14.15 20.61 9.95
CA ILE A 36 -14.82 19.76 10.95
C ILE A 36 -14.52 20.24 12.37
N SER A 37 -15.49 20.21 13.29
CA SER A 37 -15.23 20.48 14.71
C SER A 37 -14.56 19.28 15.40
N LEU A 38 -13.86 19.50 16.51
CA LEU A 38 -13.31 18.40 17.32
C LEU A 38 -14.42 17.47 17.84
N GLU A 39 -15.58 18.03 18.19
CA GLU A 39 -16.76 17.27 18.63
C GLU A 39 -17.25 16.31 17.53
N ALA A 40 -17.44 16.82 16.30
CA ALA A 40 -17.85 15.98 15.18
C ALA A 40 -16.79 14.94 14.81
N LEU A 41 -15.50 15.28 14.98
CA LEU A 41 -14.40 14.37 14.72
C LEU A 41 -14.34 13.20 15.71
N ARG A 42 -14.83 13.36 16.94
CA ARG A 42 -14.93 12.26 17.92
C ARG A 42 -15.82 11.13 17.44
N GLU A 43 -16.91 11.48 16.76
CA GLU A 43 -17.92 10.52 16.28
C GLU A 43 -17.62 10.01 14.86
N MET A 44 -16.71 10.64 14.13
CA MET A 44 -16.39 10.26 12.76
C MET A 44 -15.66 8.92 12.71
N SER A 45 -16.21 7.97 11.95
CA SER A 45 -15.55 6.70 11.68
C SER A 45 -14.43 6.86 10.64
N PRO A 46 -13.43 5.97 10.63
CA PRO A 46 -12.39 5.94 9.59
C PRO A 46 -12.95 5.88 8.15
N VAL A 47 -14.03 5.14 7.94
CA VAL A 47 -14.70 5.06 6.62
C VAL A 47 -15.24 6.42 6.22
N GLN A 48 -15.94 7.10 7.11
CA GLN A 48 -16.43 8.47 6.85
C GLN A 48 -15.27 9.44 6.59
N MET A 49 -14.15 9.33 7.31
CA MET A 49 -12.97 10.18 7.08
C MET A 49 -12.45 10.02 5.65
N ALA A 50 -12.32 8.78 5.18
CA ALA A 50 -11.87 8.47 3.83
C ALA A 50 -12.90 8.94 2.77
N GLU A 51 -14.20 8.71 2.98
CA GLU A 51 -15.27 9.15 2.07
C GLU A 51 -15.36 10.68 1.93
N ALA A 52 -15.06 11.41 3.01
CA ALA A 52 -14.97 12.86 2.99
C ALA A 52 -13.68 13.39 2.31
N SER A 53 -12.66 12.54 2.14
CA SER A 53 -11.37 12.92 1.58
C SER A 53 -11.37 12.87 0.06
N GLY A 54 -11.27 14.05 -0.56
CA GLY A 54 -11.06 14.20 -2.00
C GLY A 54 -9.83 13.43 -2.50
N PRO A 55 -8.63 13.61 -1.91
CA PRO A 55 -7.44 12.86 -2.32
C PRO A 55 -7.57 11.34 -2.16
N ALA A 56 -8.12 10.85 -1.03
CA ALA A 56 -8.26 9.41 -0.81
C ALA A 56 -9.22 8.76 -1.84
N MET A 57 -10.36 9.40 -2.09
CA MET A 57 -11.34 8.89 -3.07
C MET A 57 -10.85 9.03 -4.50
N ALA A 58 -10.05 10.05 -4.83
CA ALA A 58 -9.39 10.16 -6.12
C ALA A 58 -8.35 9.04 -6.33
N SER A 59 -7.55 8.71 -5.30
CA SER A 59 -6.65 7.56 -5.33
C SER A 59 -7.43 6.25 -5.52
N TRP A 60 -8.57 6.09 -4.84
CA TRP A 60 -9.42 4.90 -4.99
C TRP A 60 -10.03 4.78 -6.39
N GLU A 61 -10.52 5.88 -6.97
CA GLU A 61 -10.97 5.93 -8.36
C GLU A 61 -9.86 5.56 -9.34
N SER A 62 -8.65 6.08 -9.11
CA SER A 62 -7.48 5.74 -9.92
C SER A 62 -7.09 4.27 -9.80
N VAL A 63 -7.11 3.68 -8.60
CA VAL A 63 -6.88 2.24 -8.38
C VAL A 63 -7.87 1.40 -9.20
N ARG A 64 -9.17 1.74 -9.15
CA ARG A 64 -10.20 1.06 -9.95
C ARG A 64 -10.01 1.25 -11.46
N SER A 65 -9.64 2.45 -11.90
CA SER A 65 -9.32 2.73 -13.31
C SER A 65 -8.13 1.91 -13.79
N GLN A 66 -7.10 1.76 -12.96
CA GLN A 66 -5.91 0.96 -13.30
C GLN A 66 -6.24 -0.53 -13.35
N ALA A 67 -7.09 -1.03 -12.45
CA ALA A 67 -7.61 -2.40 -12.55
C ALA A 67 -8.36 -2.64 -13.87
N ALA A 68 -9.08 -1.64 -14.38
CA ALA A 68 -9.78 -1.72 -15.66
C ALA A 68 -8.84 -1.82 -16.88
N GLU A 69 -7.57 -1.42 -16.75
CA GLU A 69 -6.56 -1.55 -17.82
C GLU A 69 -6.07 -2.98 -18.02
N ILE A 70 -6.28 -3.89 -17.06
CA ILE A 70 -5.92 -5.31 -17.19
C ILE A 70 -6.67 -5.90 -18.39
N ARG A 71 -5.95 -6.43 -19.37
CA ARG A 71 -6.48 -6.87 -20.66
C ARG A 71 -7.21 -8.19 -20.55
N ASN A 72 -6.63 -9.15 -19.81
CA ASN A 72 -7.23 -10.45 -19.54
C ASN A 72 -8.52 -10.27 -18.74
N PRO A 73 -9.69 -10.61 -19.32
CA PRO A 73 -10.97 -10.31 -18.68
C PRO A 73 -11.23 -11.17 -17.43
N ALA A 74 -10.64 -12.36 -17.32
CA ALA A 74 -10.77 -13.19 -16.12
C ALA A 74 -9.97 -12.60 -14.97
N LEU A 75 -8.70 -12.25 -15.22
CA LEU A 75 -7.83 -11.62 -14.23
C LEU A 75 -8.40 -10.26 -13.80
N ARG A 76 -8.85 -9.43 -14.74
CA ARG A 76 -9.49 -8.14 -14.44
C ARG A 76 -10.68 -8.31 -13.49
N ARG A 77 -11.56 -9.28 -13.75
CA ARG A 77 -12.71 -9.56 -12.87
C ARG A 77 -12.27 -10.00 -11.48
N GLN A 78 -11.28 -10.88 -11.38
CA GLN A 78 -10.76 -11.35 -10.09
C GLN A 78 -10.15 -10.20 -9.29
N VAL A 79 -9.23 -9.43 -9.88
CA VAL A 79 -8.58 -8.28 -9.23
C VAL A 79 -9.61 -7.24 -8.79
N THR A 80 -10.57 -6.90 -9.65
CA THR A 80 -11.63 -5.96 -9.30
C THR A 80 -12.48 -6.47 -8.13
N ALA A 81 -12.92 -7.73 -8.16
CA ALA A 81 -13.71 -8.31 -7.09
C ALA A 81 -12.95 -8.39 -5.75
N ILE A 82 -11.63 -8.56 -5.81
CA ILE A 82 -10.74 -8.55 -4.67
C ILE A 82 -10.65 -7.14 -4.06
N LEU A 83 -10.44 -6.11 -4.89
CA LEU A 83 -10.32 -4.72 -4.44
C LEU A 83 -11.63 -4.20 -3.83
N GLU A 84 -12.77 -4.53 -4.42
CA GLU A 84 -14.10 -4.12 -3.92
C GLU A 84 -14.50 -4.85 -2.63
N ASN A 85 -14.02 -6.07 -2.41
CA ASN A 85 -14.24 -6.83 -1.19
C ASN A 85 -12.98 -7.63 -0.81
N PRO A 86 -12.01 -7.00 -0.11
CA PRO A 86 -10.77 -7.64 0.35
C PRO A 86 -11.02 -8.55 1.57
N ALA A 87 -12.07 -9.34 1.51
CA ALA A 87 -12.41 -10.36 2.50
C ALA A 87 -11.34 -11.46 2.51
N PRO A 88 -10.94 -11.96 3.69
CA PRO A 88 -10.00 -13.07 3.82
C PRO A 88 -10.70 -14.40 3.57
N THR A 89 -11.00 -14.71 2.31
CA THR A 89 -11.77 -15.90 1.94
C THR A 89 -11.03 -17.19 2.24
N LEU A 90 -9.69 -17.15 2.35
CA LEU A 90 -8.89 -18.26 2.86
C LEU A 90 -9.37 -18.76 4.23
N MET A 91 -9.95 -17.88 5.07
CA MET A 91 -10.44 -18.26 6.40
C MET A 91 -11.69 -19.15 6.35
N LYS A 92 -12.38 -19.27 5.20
CA LYS A 92 -13.53 -20.18 5.03
C LYS A 92 -13.16 -21.65 5.16
N ARG A 93 -11.89 -22.00 4.90
CA ARG A 93 -11.35 -23.37 4.97
C ARG A 93 -10.42 -23.59 6.17
N ILE A 94 -10.10 -22.56 6.94
CA ILE A 94 -9.26 -22.68 8.14
C ILE A 94 -10.19 -22.76 9.35
N GLY A 95 -10.61 -23.98 9.69
CA GLY A 95 -11.28 -24.29 10.95
C GLY A 95 -10.29 -24.42 12.11
N ALA A 96 -10.78 -24.78 13.30
CA ALA A 96 -9.94 -24.92 14.49
C ALA A 96 -8.85 -26.00 14.33
N SER A 97 -9.19 -27.12 13.69
CA SER A 97 -8.24 -28.22 13.43
C SER A 97 -7.16 -27.83 12.43
N GLU A 98 -7.56 -27.17 11.33
CA GLU A 98 -6.66 -26.69 10.29
C GLU A 98 -5.74 -25.61 10.85
N LYS A 99 -6.28 -24.66 11.62
CA LYS A 99 -5.51 -23.59 12.27
C LYS A 99 -4.38 -24.16 13.13
N LYS A 100 -4.67 -25.19 13.94
CA LYS A 100 -3.67 -25.87 14.77
C LYS A 100 -2.60 -26.59 13.94
N SER A 101 -3.00 -27.29 12.88
CA SER A 101 -2.06 -27.99 11.99
C SER A 101 -1.15 -27.02 11.25
N ILE A 102 -1.72 -25.95 10.68
CA ILE A 102 -1.01 -24.87 9.99
C ILE A 102 -0.01 -24.20 10.94
N HIS A 103 -0.43 -23.84 12.15
CA HIS A 103 0.48 -23.23 13.14
C HIS A 103 1.69 -24.13 13.42
N LYS A 104 1.44 -25.41 13.68
CA LYS A 104 2.50 -26.40 13.93
C LYS A 104 3.47 -26.52 12.75
N GLU A 105 2.95 -26.55 11.52
CA GLU A 105 3.76 -26.67 10.31
C GLU A 105 4.60 -25.41 10.07
N LEU A 106 4.00 -24.21 10.20
CA LEU A 106 4.73 -22.95 10.08
C LEU A 106 5.86 -22.84 11.11
N VAL A 107 5.63 -23.28 12.36
CA VAL A 107 6.67 -23.32 13.40
C VAL A 107 7.77 -24.32 13.04
N ALA A 108 7.42 -25.52 12.57
CA ALA A 108 8.39 -26.55 12.17
C ALA A 108 9.31 -26.09 11.02
N GLU A 109 8.74 -25.35 10.07
CA GLU A 109 9.46 -24.76 8.93
C GLU A 109 10.19 -23.44 9.28
N LYS A 110 10.12 -22.99 10.54
CA LYS A 110 10.70 -21.71 11.01
C LYS A 110 10.14 -20.49 10.26
N LEU A 111 8.90 -20.60 9.80
CA LEU A 111 8.14 -19.52 9.16
C LEU A 111 7.25 -18.79 10.17
N LEU A 112 7.18 -19.25 11.41
CA LEU A 112 6.48 -18.57 12.50
C LEU A 112 7.26 -18.74 13.80
N GLU A 113 7.63 -17.63 14.43
CA GLU A 113 8.40 -17.60 15.67
C GLU A 113 7.75 -16.63 16.66
N GLY A 114 7.61 -17.05 17.92
CA GLY A 114 7.14 -16.17 19.00
C GLY A 114 5.66 -15.75 18.96
N VAL A 115 4.84 -16.33 18.06
CA VAL A 115 3.41 -16.04 17.95
C VAL A 115 2.57 -17.28 18.31
N SER A 116 1.57 -17.11 19.16
CA SER A 116 0.72 -18.20 19.64
C SER A 116 -0.21 -18.73 18.53
N GLU A 117 -0.73 -19.95 18.70
CA GLU A 117 -1.77 -20.50 17.81
C GLU A 117 -3.00 -19.58 17.77
N GLN A 118 -3.35 -18.92 18.87
CA GLN A 118 -4.53 -18.06 18.91
C GLN A 118 -4.34 -16.79 18.07
N ASP A 119 -3.12 -16.25 18.03
CA ASP A 119 -2.85 -14.88 17.58
C ASP A 119 -2.30 -14.75 16.15
N PHE A 120 -1.73 -15.81 15.56
CA PHE A 120 -1.01 -15.71 14.26
C PHE A 120 -1.89 -15.41 13.04
N LEU A 121 -3.22 -15.39 13.21
CA LEU A 121 -4.17 -14.95 12.19
C LEU A 121 -5.00 -13.81 12.76
N PRO A 122 -5.15 -12.68 12.03
CA PRO A 122 -5.96 -11.57 12.51
C PRO A 122 -7.44 -11.97 12.69
N PRO A 123 -8.17 -11.31 13.59
CA PRO A 123 -9.57 -11.64 13.85
C PRO A 123 -10.44 -11.45 12.60
N VAL A 124 -11.38 -12.36 12.38
CA VAL A 124 -12.37 -12.32 11.30
C VAL A 124 -13.76 -12.51 11.87
N LYS A 125 -14.66 -11.58 11.57
CA LYS A 125 -16.09 -11.72 11.90
C LYS A 125 -16.82 -12.58 10.86
N ASP A 126 -16.53 -12.33 9.59
CA ASP A 126 -17.11 -13.03 8.45
C ASP A 126 -16.06 -13.11 7.33
N ALA A 127 -15.63 -14.32 6.97
CA ALA A 127 -14.62 -14.54 5.94
C ALA A 127 -15.10 -14.22 4.51
N SER A 128 -16.39 -13.92 4.33
CA SER A 128 -16.96 -13.46 3.06
C SER A 128 -17.03 -11.94 2.93
N LYS A 129 -16.78 -11.20 4.02
CA LYS A 129 -16.89 -9.74 4.06
C LYS A 129 -15.59 -9.13 4.58
N ALA A 130 -15.09 -8.10 3.88
CA ALA A 130 -13.93 -7.37 4.33
C ALA A 130 -14.16 -6.74 5.72
N SER A 131 -13.14 -6.79 6.58
CA SER A 131 -13.18 -6.13 7.90
C SER A 131 -13.38 -4.61 7.78
N GLN A 132 -12.91 -4.04 6.66
CA GLN A 132 -13.10 -2.65 6.26
C GLN A 132 -12.89 -2.53 4.74
N PRO A 133 -13.45 -1.48 4.08
CA PRO A 133 -13.19 -1.22 2.67
C PRO A 133 -11.70 -0.95 2.39
N PHE A 134 -11.23 -1.30 1.20
CA PHE A 134 -9.85 -1.02 0.76
C PHE A 134 -9.52 0.47 0.86
N TYR A 135 -10.44 1.32 0.42
CA TYR A 135 -10.30 2.78 0.43
C TYR A 135 -10.32 3.41 1.83
N ALA A 136 -10.61 2.66 2.89
CA ALA A 136 -10.62 3.17 4.27
C ALA A 136 -9.50 2.58 5.13
N ALA A 137 -8.79 1.58 4.62
CA ALA A 137 -7.69 0.94 5.33
C ALA A 137 -6.43 1.84 5.36
N PRO A 138 -5.59 1.70 6.40
CA PRO A 138 -4.29 2.35 6.43
C PRO A 138 -3.32 1.66 5.45
N GLY A 139 -2.41 2.45 4.90
CA GLY A 139 -1.36 1.98 4.01
C GLY A 139 -0.17 1.34 4.73
N SER A 140 -0.08 1.38 6.06
CA SER A 140 0.91 0.61 6.83
C SER A 140 0.54 0.58 8.33
N GLY A 141 1.41 0.01 9.17
CA GLY A 141 1.25 0.04 10.62
C GLY A 141 1.22 1.47 11.20
N TYR A 142 0.57 1.67 12.35
CA TYR A 142 0.05 2.97 12.81
C TYR A 142 1.07 4.13 12.95
N GLN A 143 2.35 3.81 13.14
CA GLN A 143 3.45 4.78 13.28
C GLN A 143 4.34 4.88 12.04
N SER A 144 3.88 4.38 10.90
CA SER A 144 4.63 4.34 9.64
C SER A 144 3.93 5.17 8.55
N HIS A 145 4.32 4.99 7.30
CA HIS A 145 3.87 5.73 6.13
C HIS A 145 2.41 5.43 5.76
N HIS A 146 1.67 6.43 5.29
CA HIS A 146 0.27 6.24 4.88
C HIS A 146 -0.65 5.62 5.95
N ALA A 147 -0.30 5.73 7.24
CA ALA A 147 -1.02 5.11 8.34
C ALA A 147 -2.25 5.93 8.78
N TYR A 148 -3.20 6.12 7.87
CA TYR A 148 -4.43 6.89 8.07
C TYR A 148 -5.57 6.35 7.18
N PRO A 149 -6.85 6.67 7.46
CA PRO A 149 -7.96 6.23 6.61
C PRO A 149 -7.85 6.77 5.18
N GLY A 150 -7.82 5.88 4.19
CA GLY A 150 -7.52 6.23 2.79
C GLY A 150 -6.07 6.02 2.38
N GLY A 151 -5.18 5.75 3.34
CA GLY A 151 -3.76 5.59 3.10
C GLY A 151 -3.43 4.39 2.21
N LEU A 152 -4.18 3.29 2.28
CA LEU A 152 -3.97 2.13 1.41
C LEU A 152 -4.24 2.46 -0.06
N ALA A 153 -5.34 3.16 -0.35
CA ALA A 153 -5.65 3.58 -1.72
C ALA A 153 -4.58 4.53 -2.26
N THR A 154 -4.12 5.50 -1.46
CA THR A 154 -3.05 6.43 -1.82
C THR A 154 -1.73 5.72 -2.08
N HIS A 155 -1.35 4.78 -1.21
CA HIS A 155 -0.17 3.92 -1.36
C HIS A 155 -0.22 3.18 -2.69
N THR A 156 -1.26 2.35 -2.86
CA THR A 156 -1.41 1.51 -4.04
C THR A 156 -1.52 2.31 -5.34
N ASP A 157 -2.20 3.46 -5.37
CA ASP A 157 -2.26 4.31 -6.57
C ASP A 157 -0.86 4.73 -7.01
N LEU A 158 -0.04 5.23 -6.08
CA LEU A 158 1.33 5.63 -6.40
C LEU A 158 2.15 4.44 -6.90
N ASN A 159 2.09 3.30 -6.20
CA ASN A 159 2.92 2.16 -6.58
C ASN A 159 2.57 1.62 -7.97
N VAL A 160 1.28 1.54 -8.33
CA VAL A 160 0.87 1.07 -9.66
C VAL A 160 1.35 2.02 -10.76
N ARG A 161 1.31 3.34 -10.52
CA ARG A 161 1.86 4.34 -11.45
C ARG A 161 3.37 4.17 -11.63
N VAL A 162 4.11 3.98 -10.54
CA VAL A 162 5.57 3.76 -10.59
C VAL A 162 5.88 2.47 -11.35
N SER A 163 5.19 1.37 -11.05
CA SER A 163 5.39 0.09 -11.73
C SER A 163 5.11 0.15 -13.22
N LYS A 164 4.04 0.85 -13.64
CA LYS A 164 3.74 1.10 -15.05
C LYS A 164 4.83 1.96 -15.72
N ALA A 165 5.27 3.03 -15.06
CA ALA A 165 6.33 3.89 -15.59
C ALA A 165 7.67 3.14 -15.73
N LEU A 166 8.01 2.26 -14.80
CA LEU A 166 9.17 1.37 -14.91
C LEU A 166 9.01 0.44 -16.11
N ALA A 167 7.88 -0.26 -16.22
CA ALA A 167 7.62 -1.18 -17.34
C ALA A 167 7.68 -0.48 -18.70
N ASP A 168 7.11 0.73 -18.81
CA ASP A 168 7.19 1.56 -20.02
C ASP A 168 8.64 2.00 -20.29
N GLY A 169 9.40 2.38 -19.25
CA GLY A 169 10.83 2.69 -19.36
C GLY A 169 11.68 1.51 -19.84
N TYR A 170 11.39 0.28 -19.42
CA TYR A 170 12.06 -0.91 -19.94
C TYR A 170 11.83 -1.10 -21.45
N LEU A 171 10.60 -0.85 -21.90
CA LEU A 171 10.26 -0.87 -23.32
C LEU A 171 11.00 0.22 -24.09
N ASP A 172 10.95 1.46 -23.61
CA ASP A 172 11.50 2.62 -24.31
C ASP A 172 13.04 2.59 -24.38
N VAL A 173 13.71 2.09 -23.33
CA VAL A 173 15.18 2.09 -23.24
C VAL A 173 15.79 0.81 -23.80
N TYR A 174 15.18 -0.35 -23.55
CA TYR A 174 15.77 -1.66 -23.90
C TYR A 174 15.03 -2.40 -25.02
N GLY A 175 13.88 -1.89 -25.48
CA GLY A 175 13.17 -2.43 -26.63
C GLY A 175 12.36 -3.70 -26.36
N TYR A 176 12.09 -4.05 -25.09
CA TYR A 176 11.24 -5.20 -24.74
C TYR A 176 10.15 -4.83 -23.74
N GLY A 177 8.98 -5.44 -23.90
CA GLY A 177 7.85 -5.27 -23.00
C GLY A 177 7.84 -6.31 -21.88
N LEU A 178 7.36 -5.89 -20.71
CA LEU A 178 6.93 -6.79 -19.64
C LEU A 178 5.46 -7.16 -19.81
N ASP A 179 5.01 -8.22 -19.14
CA ASP A 179 3.58 -8.52 -19.08
C ASP A 179 2.85 -7.47 -18.26
N ARG A 180 2.16 -6.57 -18.96
CA ARG A 180 1.46 -5.43 -18.36
C ARG A 180 0.35 -5.87 -17.42
N ASP A 181 -0.32 -6.99 -17.69
CA ASP A 181 -1.39 -7.49 -16.83
C ASP A 181 -0.81 -8.00 -15.51
N VAL A 182 0.35 -8.70 -15.56
CA VAL A 182 1.07 -9.14 -14.36
C VAL A 182 1.56 -7.94 -13.56
N VAL A 183 2.21 -6.95 -14.20
CA VAL A 183 2.70 -5.73 -13.53
C VAL A 183 1.58 -5.00 -12.80
N ILE A 184 0.43 -4.80 -13.45
CA ILE A 184 -0.70 -4.08 -12.86
C ILE A 184 -1.34 -4.93 -11.76
N ALA A 185 -1.63 -6.21 -12.01
CA ALA A 185 -2.32 -7.07 -11.05
C ALA A 185 -1.47 -7.34 -9.80
N SER A 186 -0.17 -7.62 -9.95
CA SER A 186 0.71 -7.87 -8.81
C SER A 186 0.82 -6.64 -7.91
N GLN A 187 0.96 -5.45 -8.50
CA GLN A 187 1.06 -4.21 -7.74
C GLN A 187 -0.27 -3.81 -7.11
N LEU A 188 -1.41 -4.02 -7.76
CA LEU A 188 -2.72 -3.75 -7.14
C LEU A 188 -2.98 -4.64 -5.91
N LEU A 189 -2.42 -5.85 -5.89
CA LEU A 189 -2.69 -6.86 -4.87
C LEU A 189 -1.58 -7.03 -3.83
N HIS A 190 -0.40 -6.39 -3.99
CA HIS A 190 0.74 -6.61 -3.11
C HIS A 190 0.42 -6.47 -1.62
N ASP A 191 -0.40 -5.48 -1.27
CA ASP A 191 -0.83 -5.18 0.08
C ASP A 191 -2.29 -5.50 0.36
N LEU A 192 -2.87 -6.43 -0.40
CA LEU A 192 -4.29 -6.79 -0.36
C LEU A 192 -4.86 -6.94 1.04
N HIS A 193 -4.10 -7.52 1.98
CA HIS A 193 -4.61 -7.82 3.31
C HIS A 193 -4.38 -6.78 4.40
N LYS A 194 -3.88 -5.59 4.05
CA LYS A 194 -3.90 -4.44 4.96
C LYS A 194 -5.30 -4.14 5.55
N PRO A 195 -6.43 -4.23 4.80
CA PRO A 195 -7.77 -4.10 5.37
C PRO A 195 -8.09 -5.14 6.47
N TRP A 196 -7.58 -6.37 6.35
CA TRP A 196 -7.80 -7.42 7.35
C TRP A 196 -6.85 -7.32 8.54
N VAL A 197 -5.58 -6.99 8.31
CA VAL A 197 -4.54 -6.95 9.35
C VAL A 197 -4.61 -5.68 10.19
N PHE A 198 -4.77 -4.53 9.55
CA PHE A 198 -4.76 -3.21 10.19
C PHE A 198 -6.17 -2.70 10.50
N GLN A 199 -6.96 -3.54 11.19
CA GLN A 199 -8.31 -3.15 11.62
C GLN A 199 -8.26 -1.97 12.60
N TRP A 200 -9.08 -0.95 12.37
CA TRP A 200 -9.21 0.20 13.25
C TRP A 200 -9.76 -0.19 14.64
N GLN A 201 -9.16 0.38 15.68
CA GLN A 201 -9.52 0.21 17.08
C GLN A 201 -10.30 1.43 17.60
N ALA A 202 -10.95 1.27 18.75
CA ALA A 202 -11.78 2.31 19.35
C ALA A 202 -11.01 3.59 19.73
N ASN A 203 -9.71 3.47 20.00
CA ASN A 203 -8.80 4.59 20.29
C ASN A 203 -8.29 5.31 19.02
N GLY A 204 -8.75 4.91 17.83
CA GLY A 204 -8.34 5.49 16.54
C GLY A 204 -7.04 4.90 15.95
N GLU A 205 -6.37 3.98 16.64
CA GLU A 205 -5.19 3.29 16.10
C GLU A 205 -5.59 2.10 15.23
N SER A 206 -4.73 1.67 14.33
CA SER A 206 -4.88 0.36 13.68
C SER A 206 -4.26 -0.73 14.56
N ARG A 207 -4.81 -1.95 14.52
CA ARG A 207 -4.21 -3.13 15.16
C ARG A 207 -2.72 -3.24 14.82
N THR A 208 -1.90 -3.53 15.84
CA THR A 208 -0.49 -3.87 15.66
C THR A 208 -0.35 -5.16 14.88
N GLU A 209 0.39 -5.09 13.78
CA GLU A 209 0.71 -6.24 12.95
C GLU A 209 1.71 -7.19 13.62
N LEU A 210 1.49 -8.50 13.44
CA LEU A 210 2.43 -9.54 13.83
C LEU A 210 3.30 -10.00 12.66
N LYS A 211 4.31 -10.81 12.95
CA LYS A 211 5.22 -11.35 11.94
C LYS A 211 4.74 -12.72 11.45
N LEU A 212 4.89 -12.95 10.15
CA LEU A 212 4.70 -14.24 9.49
C LEU A 212 5.73 -14.37 8.37
N ALA A 213 6.54 -15.44 8.43
CA ALA A 213 7.66 -15.71 7.53
C ALA A 213 8.67 -14.55 7.45
N GLY A 214 9.00 -13.97 8.61
CA GLY A 214 10.00 -12.91 8.75
C GLY A 214 9.54 -11.50 8.33
N THR A 215 8.37 -11.37 7.70
CA THR A 215 7.77 -10.08 7.30
C THR A 215 6.48 -9.79 8.08
N GLY A 216 5.88 -8.61 7.86
CA GLY A 216 4.54 -8.30 8.37
C GLY A 216 3.50 -9.26 7.81
N GLU A 217 2.62 -9.77 8.66
CA GLU A 217 1.66 -10.83 8.28
C GLU A 217 0.74 -10.43 7.11
N HIS A 218 0.48 -9.14 6.87
CA HIS A 218 -0.33 -8.71 5.73
C HIS A 218 0.20 -9.17 4.37
N HIS A 219 1.53 -9.24 4.21
CA HIS A 219 2.16 -9.63 2.96
C HIS A 219 1.89 -11.10 2.66
N THR A 220 2.32 -11.98 3.57
CA THR A 220 2.16 -13.42 3.42
C THR A 220 0.69 -13.82 3.35
N LEU A 221 -0.17 -13.19 4.15
CA LEU A 221 -1.62 -13.43 4.07
C LEU A 221 -2.18 -12.95 2.72
N GLY A 222 -1.76 -11.79 2.22
CA GLY A 222 -2.14 -11.25 0.92
C GLY A 222 -1.81 -12.20 -0.24
N VAL A 223 -0.61 -12.78 -0.21
CA VAL A 223 -0.18 -13.82 -1.17
C VAL A 223 -1.04 -15.07 -1.01
N ALA A 224 -1.30 -15.51 0.22
CA ALA A 224 -2.14 -16.69 0.50
C ALA A 224 -3.58 -16.54 -0.01
N GLU A 225 -4.14 -15.34 0.03
CA GLU A 225 -5.47 -15.04 -0.51
C GLU A 225 -5.49 -15.05 -2.05
N SER A 226 -4.43 -14.57 -2.70
CA SER A 226 -4.31 -14.71 -4.16
C SER A 226 -4.25 -16.18 -4.58
N ILE A 227 -3.57 -17.05 -3.81
CA ILE A 227 -3.64 -18.51 -4.01
C ILE A 227 -5.07 -19.01 -3.80
N ALA A 228 -5.74 -18.59 -2.71
CA ALA A 228 -7.11 -18.97 -2.37
C ALA A 228 -8.11 -18.72 -3.50
N ARG A 229 -7.90 -17.61 -4.20
CA ARG A 229 -8.77 -17.13 -5.27
C ARG A 229 -8.36 -17.63 -6.67
N GLY A 230 -7.33 -18.46 -6.75
CA GLY A 230 -6.90 -19.08 -8.00
C GLY A 230 -6.30 -18.08 -9.00
N LEU A 231 -5.52 -17.12 -8.51
CA LEU A 231 -4.82 -16.17 -9.38
C LEU A 231 -3.69 -16.89 -10.16
N PRO A 232 -3.33 -16.41 -11.35
CA PRO A 232 -2.19 -16.95 -12.09
C PRO A 232 -0.90 -16.94 -11.26
N ALA A 233 -0.09 -18.01 -11.37
CA ALA A 233 1.13 -18.18 -10.58
C ALA A 233 2.15 -17.06 -10.81
N ASP A 234 2.26 -16.53 -12.03
CA ASP A 234 3.15 -15.40 -12.33
C ASP A 234 2.73 -14.09 -11.64
N VAL A 235 1.41 -13.84 -11.52
CA VAL A 235 0.88 -12.73 -10.70
C VAL A 235 1.23 -12.93 -9.22
N ILE A 236 1.05 -14.14 -8.68
CA ILE A 236 1.31 -14.44 -7.27
C ILE A 236 2.81 -14.34 -6.95
N VAL A 237 3.67 -14.85 -7.82
CA VAL A 237 5.13 -14.74 -7.65
C VAL A 237 5.58 -13.27 -7.74
N ALA A 238 5.05 -12.50 -8.69
CA ALA A 238 5.36 -11.08 -8.80
C ALA A 238 4.86 -10.30 -7.57
N GLN A 239 3.65 -10.60 -7.07
CA GLN A 239 3.08 -10.01 -5.86
C GLN A 239 3.96 -10.30 -4.64
N ALA A 240 4.40 -11.55 -4.47
CA ALA A 240 5.28 -11.94 -3.37
C ALA A 240 6.61 -11.18 -3.40
N CYS A 241 7.06 -10.72 -4.57
CA CYS A 241 8.29 -9.94 -4.69
C CYS A 241 8.18 -8.48 -4.23
N ALA A 242 7.00 -7.99 -3.82
CA ALA A 242 6.86 -6.59 -3.42
C ALA A 242 7.83 -6.20 -2.28
N HIS A 243 7.91 -7.02 -1.23
CA HIS A 243 8.72 -6.69 -0.05
C HIS A 243 10.20 -7.11 -0.16
N ASN A 244 10.56 -7.96 -1.11
CA ASN A 244 11.95 -8.26 -1.51
C ASN A 244 11.97 -8.99 -2.86
N HIS A 245 13.11 -9.03 -3.55
CA HIS A 245 13.25 -9.52 -4.91
C HIS A 245 14.43 -10.50 -5.03
N PRO A 246 14.46 -11.41 -6.02
CA PRO A 246 15.46 -12.48 -6.09
C PRO A 246 16.79 -11.99 -6.71
N ARG A 247 17.39 -10.92 -6.15
CA ARG A 247 18.68 -10.37 -6.60
C ARG A 247 19.87 -11.22 -6.15
N THR A 248 19.85 -11.71 -4.91
CA THR A 248 20.83 -12.67 -4.37
C THR A 248 20.11 -13.92 -3.85
N PRO A 249 20.84 -15.03 -3.62
CA PRO A 249 20.26 -16.22 -2.97
C PRO A 249 19.59 -15.90 -1.63
N GLU A 250 20.19 -15.02 -0.82
CA GLU A 250 19.66 -14.62 0.50
C GLU A 250 18.36 -13.82 0.39
N ASP A 251 18.28 -12.92 -0.61
CA ASP A 251 17.05 -12.18 -0.87
C ASP A 251 15.94 -13.11 -1.37
N GLU A 252 16.28 -14.04 -2.26
CA GLU A 252 15.32 -15.00 -2.82
C GLU A 252 14.75 -15.96 -1.77
N VAL A 253 15.56 -16.39 -0.79
CA VAL A 253 15.09 -17.26 0.31
C VAL A 253 13.92 -16.64 1.06
N GLN A 254 13.88 -15.30 1.20
CA GLN A 254 12.76 -14.61 1.84
C GLN A 254 11.47 -14.74 1.02
N VAL A 255 11.54 -14.48 -0.29
CA VAL A 255 10.39 -14.60 -1.20
C VAL A 255 9.88 -16.04 -1.24
N VAL A 256 10.80 -17.01 -1.31
CA VAL A 256 10.47 -18.45 -1.24
C VAL A 256 9.78 -18.78 0.08
N GLY A 257 10.25 -18.23 1.20
CA GLY A 257 9.63 -18.39 2.52
C GLY A 257 8.18 -17.90 2.56
N TRP A 258 7.89 -16.73 1.96
CA TRP A 258 6.53 -16.18 1.89
C TRP A 258 5.61 -17.05 1.04
N LEU A 259 6.08 -17.51 -0.12
CA LEU A 259 5.32 -18.41 -0.99
C LEU A 259 5.06 -19.77 -0.31
N LYS A 260 6.03 -20.30 0.43
CA LYS A 260 5.85 -21.52 1.24
C LYS A 260 4.83 -21.33 2.35
N ALA A 261 4.94 -20.26 3.13
CA ALA A 261 3.96 -19.96 4.18
C ALA A 261 2.55 -19.78 3.61
N ALA A 262 2.43 -19.07 2.48
CA ALA A 262 1.17 -18.93 1.76
C ALA A 262 0.61 -20.26 1.24
N ALA A 263 1.47 -21.17 0.76
CA ALA A 263 1.10 -22.50 0.33
C ALA A 263 0.64 -23.39 1.50
N ILE A 264 1.33 -23.34 2.65
CA ILE A 264 0.95 -24.04 3.89
C ILE A 264 -0.45 -23.58 4.34
N LEU A 265 -0.71 -22.27 4.34
CA LEU A 265 -2.04 -21.70 4.65
C LEU A 265 -3.15 -22.19 3.72
N ASN A 266 -2.80 -22.62 2.50
CA ASN A 266 -3.72 -23.13 1.50
C ASN A 266 -3.79 -24.67 1.44
N GLY A 267 -2.87 -25.37 2.11
CA GLY A 267 -2.73 -26.82 1.98
C GLY A 267 -2.37 -27.29 0.56
N ILE A 268 -1.56 -26.51 -0.17
CA ILE A 268 -1.15 -26.83 -1.55
C ILE A 268 0.36 -27.08 -1.66
N ASP A 269 0.76 -27.81 -2.69
CA ASP A 269 2.17 -27.92 -3.09
C ASP A 269 2.55 -26.69 -3.95
N PRO A 270 3.48 -25.84 -3.50
CA PRO A 270 3.86 -24.62 -4.22
C PRO A 270 4.60 -24.90 -5.55
N VAL A 271 5.26 -26.05 -5.71
CA VAL A 271 5.90 -26.43 -6.97
C VAL A 271 4.85 -26.89 -7.97
N GLN A 272 3.89 -27.71 -7.55
CA GLN A 272 2.80 -28.15 -8.44
C GLN A 272 1.91 -27.00 -8.90
N TYR A 273 1.70 -26.01 -8.03
CA TYR A 273 0.97 -24.79 -8.39
C TYR A 273 1.76 -23.89 -9.37
N GLY A 274 3.08 -24.04 -9.42
CA GLY A 274 3.97 -23.20 -10.24
C GLY A 274 4.50 -21.94 -9.54
N LEU A 275 4.40 -21.88 -8.21
CA LEU A 275 4.94 -20.77 -7.41
C LEU A 275 6.45 -20.89 -7.18
N LEU A 276 6.99 -22.11 -7.21
CA LEU A 276 8.40 -22.39 -6.98
C LEU A 276 8.94 -23.32 -8.07
N GLU A 277 10.24 -23.22 -8.33
CA GLU A 277 10.95 -24.13 -9.24
C GLU A 277 10.98 -25.56 -8.69
N LYS A 278 11.22 -26.54 -9.57
CA LYS A 278 11.46 -27.93 -9.18
C LYS A 278 12.48 -28.02 -8.04
N GLY A 279 12.07 -28.68 -6.95
CA GLY A 279 12.85 -28.80 -5.72
C GLY A 279 12.54 -27.73 -4.66
N GLY A 280 11.71 -26.73 -4.96
CA GLY A 280 11.12 -25.82 -3.98
C GLY A 280 12.13 -24.90 -3.27
N LYS A 281 13.27 -24.62 -3.91
CA LYS A 281 14.38 -23.83 -3.34
C LYS A 281 14.51 -22.42 -3.92
N THR A 282 13.98 -22.20 -5.12
CA THR A 282 14.07 -20.92 -5.84
C THR A 282 12.71 -20.56 -6.43
N LEU A 283 12.57 -19.32 -6.87
CA LEU A 283 11.47 -18.92 -7.73
C LEU A 283 11.59 -19.63 -9.10
N PRO A 284 10.49 -19.71 -9.88
CA PRO A 284 10.49 -20.32 -11.20
C PRO A 284 11.57 -19.74 -12.12
N LEU A 285 12.24 -20.60 -12.89
CA LEU A 285 13.27 -20.20 -13.84
C LEU A 285 12.74 -20.23 -15.30
N PRO A 286 13.14 -19.25 -16.14
CA PRO A 286 13.90 -18.06 -15.79
C PRO A 286 13.08 -17.09 -14.92
N ARG A 287 13.77 -16.34 -14.05
CA ARG A 287 13.11 -15.35 -13.18
C ARG A 287 12.45 -14.27 -14.02
N ARG A 288 11.17 -14.06 -13.77
CA ARG A 288 10.37 -13.03 -14.44
C ARG A 288 10.67 -11.65 -13.87
N GLN A 289 10.75 -10.65 -14.74
CA GLN A 289 11.15 -9.29 -14.37
C GLN A 289 10.03 -8.52 -13.67
N GLU A 290 8.78 -8.94 -13.85
CA GLU A 290 7.61 -8.31 -13.24
C GLU A 290 7.69 -8.33 -11.70
N GLY A 291 8.32 -9.34 -11.10
CA GLY A 291 8.58 -9.35 -9.66
C GLY A 291 9.56 -8.26 -9.20
N PHE A 292 10.57 -7.95 -10.01
CA PHE A 292 11.49 -6.84 -9.73
C PHE A 292 10.77 -5.49 -9.89
N VAL A 293 9.93 -5.34 -10.91
CA VAL A 293 9.11 -4.13 -11.07
C VAL A 293 8.14 -3.95 -9.91
N CYS A 294 7.49 -5.02 -9.45
CA CYS A 294 6.61 -4.96 -8.28
C CYS A 294 7.36 -4.50 -7.01
N HIS A 295 8.60 -4.98 -6.82
CA HIS A 295 9.45 -4.54 -5.71
C HIS A 295 9.82 -3.05 -5.80
N LEU A 296 10.21 -2.59 -6.99
CA LEU A 296 10.60 -1.20 -7.21
C LEU A 296 9.40 -0.25 -7.15
N GLY A 297 8.21 -0.71 -7.53
CA GLY A 297 6.96 0.04 -7.42
C GLY A 297 6.55 0.33 -5.98
N ASP A 298 6.78 -0.63 -5.08
CA ASP A 298 6.48 -0.53 -3.65
C ASP A 298 7.55 0.28 -2.86
N HIS A 299 8.55 0.84 -3.53
CA HIS A 299 9.75 1.38 -2.87
C HIS A 299 9.62 2.83 -2.36
N ASP A 300 8.42 3.43 -2.37
CA ASP A 300 8.20 4.82 -1.94
C ASP A 300 8.47 5.02 -0.44
N TRP A 301 8.44 3.95 0.36
CA TRP A 301 8.76 3.93 1.80
C TRP A 301 10.11 4.58 2.14
N VAL A 302 11.08 4.60 1.21
CA VAL A 302 12.36 5.30 1.38
C VAL A 302 12.16 6.78 1.72
N LEU A 303 11.12 7.41 1.17
CA LEU A 303 10.75 8.78 1.50
C LEU A 303 9.57 8.85 2.46
N THR A 304 8.56 8.00 2.28
CA THR A 304 7.28 8.18 2.99
C THR A 304 7.36 7.78 4.46
N VAL A 305 8.26 6.86 4.85
CA VAL A 305 8.51 6.51 6.26
C VAL A 305 9.15 7.68 7.03
N PRO A 306 10.31 8.23 6.62
CA PRO A 306 10.90 9.36 7.35
C PRO A 306 9.99 10.60 7.32
N ALA A 307 9.29 10.86 6.22
CA ALA A 307 8.28 11.93 6.16
C ALA A 307 7.22 11.78 7.27
N ALA A 308 6.73 10.55 7.51
CA ALA A 308 5.78 10.30 8.59
C ALA A 308 6.39 10.58 9.98
N GLN A 309 7.61 10.10 10.21
CA GLN A 309 8.31 10.30 11.48
C GLN A 309 8.58 11.78 11.78
N TRP A 310 8.84 12.60 10.76
CA TRP A 310 9.05 14.03 10.94
C TRP A 310 7.75 14.82 11.16
N ILE A 311 6.65 14.41 10.50
CA ILE A 311 5.42 15.20 10.51
C ILE A 311 4.48 14.86 11.67
N ILE A 312 4.44 13.62 12.15
CA ILE A 312 3.58 13.24 13.28
C ILE A 312 3.83 14.12 14.52
N PRO A 313 5.09 14.34 14.98
CA PRO A 313 5.36 15.20 16.14
C PRO A 313 4.98 16.67 15.92
N VAL A 314 5.15 17.19 14.69
CA VAL A 314 4.75 18.56 14.34
C VAL A 314 3.24 18.72 14.42
N VAL A 315 2.49 17.77 13.86
CA VAL A 315 1.02 17.76 13.95
C VAL A 315 0.53 17.56 15.38
N GLN A 316 1.23 16.77 16.19
CA GLN A 316 0.95 16.65 17.63
C GLN A 316 1.14 17.97 18.37
N THR A 317 2.20 18.72 18.04
CA THR A 317 2.45 20.04 18.62
C THR A 317 1.34 21.02 18.26
N ILE A 318 0.89 21.02 17.00
CA ILE A 318 -0.24 21.84 16.53
C ILE A 318 -1.55 21.44 17.23
N ALA A 319 -1.83 20.15 17.36
CA ALA A 319 -3.01 19.64 18.05
C ALA A 319 -3.07 20.12 19.52
N GLN A 320 -1.94 20.10 20.21
CA GLN A 320 -1.85 20.57 21.59
C GLN A 320 -1.97 22.10 21.68
N ARG A 321 -1.18 22.83 20.88
CA ARG A 321 -1.08 24.29 20.92
C ARG A 321 -2.36 24.99 20.47
N ASP A 322 -2.96 24.54 19.37
CA ASP A 322 -4.00 25.29 18.65
C ASP A 322 -5.41 24.72 18.88
N TYR A 323 -5.51 23.47 19.33
CA TYR A 323 -6.79 22.76 19.51
C TYR A 323 -7.01 22.29 20.95
N GLY A 324 -6.05 22.49 21.85
CA GLY A 324 -6.16 22.13 23.26
C GLY A 324 -6.27 20.61 23.51
N ILE A 325 -5.88 19.77 22.54
CA ILE A 325 -5.84 18.32 22.73
C ILE A 325 -4.74 18.02 23.74
N LYS A 326 -5.10 17.37 24.85
CA LYS A 326 -4.16 17.13 25.95
C LYS A 326 -3.12 16.07 25.56
N ALA A 327 -1.93 16.16 26.12
CA ALA A 327 -0.84 15.22 25.85
C ALA A 327 -1.16 13.77 26.25
N ASP A 328 -2.03 13.57 27.23
CA ASP A 328 -2.52 12.26 27.70
C ASP A 328 -3.78 11.77 26.95
N ASP A 329 -4.38 12.59 26.08
CA ASP A 329 -5.54 12.23 25.26
C ASP A 329 -5.11 11.68 23.89
N ALA A 330 -4.43 10.52 23.93
CA ALA A 330 -3.96 9.84 22.73
C ALA A 330 -5.12 9.52 21.75
N ALA A 331 -6.30 9.15 22.26
CA ALA A 331 -7.44 8.82 21.43
C ALA A 331 -7.92 10.03 20.61
N MET A 332 -8.00 11.21 21.21
CA MET A 332 -8.37 12.42 20.48
C MET A 332 -7.27 12.83 19.49
N PHE A 333 -6.00 12.73 19.88
CA PHE A 333 -4.90 13.00 18.95
C PHE A 333 -4.94 12.05 17.74
N ASN A 334 -5.17 10.76 17.96
CA ASN A 334 -5.29 9.75 16.91
C ASN A 334 -6.40 10.09 15.91
N ARG A 335 -7.59 10.49 16.39
CA ARG A 335 -8.68 10.96 15.52
C ARG A 335 -8.30 12.21 14.74
N PHE A 336 -7.66 13.18 15.41
CA PHE A 336 -7.17 14.41 14.79
C PHE A 336 -6.17 14.13 13.65
N ARG A 337 -5.10 13.38 13.92
CA ARG A 337 -4.09 13.04 12.91
C ARG A 337 -4.68 12.20 11.78
N ASN A 338 -5.55 11.23 12.07
CA ASN A 338 -6.15 10.38 11.06
C ASN A 338 -6.97 11.20 10.06
N TYR A 339 -7.79 12.12 10.55
CA TYR A 339 -8.58 12.98 9.68
C TYR A 339 -7.70 13.92 8.87
N VAL A 340 -6.77 14.65 9.52
CA VAL A 340 -5.86 15.58 8.83
C VAL A 340 -5.05 14.87 7.74
N PHE A 341 -4.49 13.70 8.04
CA PHE A 341 -3.74 12.91 7.07
C PHE A 341 -4.63 12.30 5.99
N SER A 342 -5.88 11.95 6.30
CA SER A 342 -6.84 11.54 5.28
C SER A 342 -7.13 12.68 4.29
N GLN A 343 -7.36 13.90 4.78
CA GLN A 343 -7.77 15.04 3.93
C GLN A 343 -6.63 15.61 3.08
N VAL A 344 -5.38 15.57 3.57
CA VAL A 344 -4.25 16.25 2.93
C VAL A 344 -3.12 15.29 2.51
N SER A 345 -3.10 14.06 3.05
CA SER A 345 -1.94 13.16 3.05
C SER A 345 -0.77 13.68 3.89
N ILE A 346 -0.08 12.75 4.55
CA ILE A 346 1.14 13.06 5.29
C ILE A 346 2.27 13.56 4.37
N MET A 347 2.28 13.11 3.11
CA MET A 347 3.28 13.50 2.12
C MET A 347 3.12 14.95 1.66
N SER A 348 1.90 15.42 1.43
CA SER A 348 1.69 16.84 1.10
C SER A 348 1.95 17.75 2.28
N LEU A 349 1.70 17.28 3.52
CA LEU A 349 2.12 18.02 4.72
C LEU A 349 3.63 18.08 4.82
N TYR A 350 4.35 16.98 4.54
CA TYR A 350 5.80 16.98 4.51
C TYR A 350 6.36 17.93 3.44
N GLU A 351 5.84 17.90 2.21
CA GLU A 351 6.21 18.85 1.17
C GLU A 351 6.01 20.29 1.65
N THR A 352 4.85 20.58 2.24
CA THR A 352 4.53 21.92 2.74
C THR A 352 5.52 22.35 3.82
N TYR A 353 5.82 21.46 4.76
CA TYR A 353 6.79 21.73 5.83
C TYR A 353 8.19 21.98 5.27
N ALA A 354 8.66 21.12 4.39
CA ALA A 354 10.01 21.19 3.82
C ALA A 354 10.19 22.43 2.93
N ALA A 355 9.17 22.81 2.16
CA ALA A 355 9.25 23.92 1.22
C ALA A 355 8.89 25.28 1.83
N ARG A 356 7.96 25.32 2.80
CA ARG A 356 7.31 26.55 3.29
C ARG A 356 7.32 26.69 4.83
N GLY A 357 7.82 25.70 5.56
CA GLY A 357 8.00 25.75 7.01
C GLY A 357 6.74 25.45 7.83
N GLU A 358 6.91 25.43 9.16
CA GLU A 358 5.84 25.07 10.12
C GLU A 358 4.61 25.98 10.05
N ALA A 359 4.81 27.28 9.79
CA ALA A 359 3.72 28.26 9.75
C ALA A 359 2.72 27.91 8.64
N GLU A 360 3.22 27.53 7.46
CA GLU A 360 2.35 27.13 6.35
C GLU A 360 1.72 25.76 6.60
N LEU A 361 2.46 24.79 7.15
CA LEU A 361 1.87 23.51 7.55
C LEU A 361 0.73 23.71 8.55
N THR A 362 0.93 24.57 9.55
CA THR A 362 -0.10 24.94 10.55
C THR A 362 -1.33 25.51 9.86
N ARG A 363 -1.15 26.42 8.89
CA ARG A 363 -2.25 27.00 8.11
C ARG A 363 -3.03 25.92 7.33
N VAL A 364 -2.34 24.93 6.77
CA VAL A 364 -2.97 23.79 6.09
C VAL A 364 -3.80 22.96 7.07
N VAL A 365 -3.29 22.68 8.27
CA VAL A 365 -4.01 21.95 9.33
C VAL A 365 -5.25 22.75 9.80
N HIS A 366 -5.13 24.07 10.01
CA HIS A 366 -6.27 24.96 10.32
C HIS A 366 -7.32 25.01 9.21
N GLY A 367 -6.95 24.64 7.98
CA GLY A 367 -7.88 24.48 6.87
C GLY A 367 -8.76 23.24 6.97
N GLN A 368 -8.39 22.24 7.78
CA GLN A 368 -9.11 20.96 7.88
C GLN A 368 -10.03 20.90 9.11
N VAL A 369 -9.57 21.40 10.26
CA VAL A 369 -10.27 21.30 11.54
C VAL A 369 -10.56 22.70 12.09
N GLN A 370 -11.74 22.88 12.68
CA GLN A 370 -12.14 24.12 13.33
C GLN A 370 -11.31 24.31 14.61
N ARG A 371 -10.73 25.49 14.76
CA ARG A 371 -10.10 25.89 16.02
C ARG A 371 -11.18 26.14 17.06
N ALA A 372 -10.85 25.87 18.33
CA ALA A 372 -11.70 26.19 19.46
C ALA A 372 -11.93 27.70 19.61
#